data_AF-A0A7I7RZD9-F1
#
_entry.id   AF-A0A7I7RZD9-F1
#
_cell.length_a   1.000
_cell.length_b   1.000
_cell.length_c   1.000
_cell.angle_alpha   90.00
_cell.angle_beta   90.00
_cell.angle_gamma   90.00
#
_symmetry.space_group_name_H-M   'P 1'
#
loop_
_entity.id
_entity.type
_entity.pdbx_description
1 polymer ?
#
loop_
_entity_poly.entity_id
_entity_poly.type
_entity_poly.pdbx_seq_one_letter_code
_entity_poly.pdbx_strand_id
1 'polypeptide(L)'
;MSQIMYNYPAMLALAAEMNGYSGALHAVGADVASEQAALSAGWQGDTGMSYQAWQAQWNASLEELVRAYRAMSSTHEMNTMSMSARDAAQGAKWGAA
;
A
#
# COMPACT_ATOMS: atom_id res chain seq x y z
N MET A 1 21.98 18.57 -21.07
CA MET A 1 20.75 17.85 -20.71
C MET A 1 21.08 16.94 -19.54
N SER A 2 20.61 17.21 -18.33
CA SER A 2 20.79 16.25 -17.22
C SER A 2 19.90 15.04 -17.51
N GLN A 3 20.52 13.92 -17.82
CA GLN A 3 19.80 12.66 -18.03
C GLN A 3 19.05 12.33 -16.74
N ILE A 4 17.73 12.13 -16.82
CA ILE A 4 16.96 11.57 -15.71
C ILE A 4 17.54 10.16 -15.50
N MET A 5 18.35 9.99 -14.47
CA MET A 5 18.95 8.71 -14.15
C MET A 5 17.94 7.93 -13.32
N TYR A 6 17.22 7.00 -13.94
CA TYR A 6 16.32 6.10 -13.24
C TYR A 6 17.13 5.21 -12.29
N ASN A 7 16.96 5.41 -10.98
CA ASN A 7 17.59 4.57 -9.97
C ASN A 7 16.70 3.35 -9.69
N TYR A 8 16.74 2.37 -10.59
CA TYR A 8 15.94 1.14 -10.49
C TYR A 8 16.08 0.42 -9.14
N PRO A 9 17.30 0.27 -8.56
CA PRO A 9 17.45 -0.30 -7.22
C PRO A 9 16.68 0.46 -6.13
N ALA A 10 16.76 1.79 -6.11
CA ALA A 10 16.03 2.60 -5.12
C ALA A 10 14.51 2.55 -5.34
N MET A 11 14.05 2.48 -6.60
CA MET A 11 12.62 2.34 -6.91
C MET A 11 12.05 0.98 -6.46
N LEU A 12 12.82 -0.10 -6.60
CA LEU A 12 12.46 -1.42 -6.06
C LEU A 12 12.51 -1.46 -4.53
N ALA A 13 13.49 -0.78 -3.92
CA ALA A 13 13.54 -0.63 -2.47
C ALA A 13 12.29 0.09 -1.94
N LEU A 14 11.84 1.15 -2.62
CA LEU A 14 10.60 1.83 -2.29
C LEU A 14 9.37 0.91 -2.40
N ALA A 15 9.29 0.03 -3.41
CA ALA A 15 8.21 -0.97 -3.50
C ALA A 15 8.20 -1.91 -2.28
N ALA A 16 9.38 -2.34 -1.83
CA ALA A 16 9.50 -3.16 -0.63
C ALA A 16 9.08 -2.39 0.65
N GLU A 17 9.47 -1.12 0.78
CA GLU A 17 9.03 -0.25 1.88
C GLU A 17 7.52 -0.05 1.89
N MET A 18 6.90 0.17 0.72
CA MET A 18 5.45 0.23 0.56
C MET A 18 4.79 -1.05 1.10
N ASN A 19 5.31 -2.24 0.76
CA ASN A 19 4.77 -3.48 1.32
C ASN A 19 4.82 -3.49 2.86
N GLY A 20 5.89 -2.97 3.47
CA GLY A 20 6.00 -2.76 4.91
C GLY A 20 4.93 -1.81 5.47
N TYR A 21 4.70 -0.67 4.82
CA TYR A 21 3.65 0.28 5.21
C TYR A 21 2.24 -0.31 5.13
N SER A 22 1.98 -1.23 4.20
CA SER A 22 0.68 -1.93 4.16
C SER A 22 0.42 -2.75 5.44
N GLY A 23 1.47 -3.36 6.01
CA GLY A 23 1.40 -4.07 7.28
C GLY A 23 1.22 -3.12 8.46
N ALA A 24 1.92 -1.98 8.45
CA ALA A 24 1.76 -0.94 9.47
C ALA A 24 0.33 -0.35 9.48
N LEU A 25 -0.24 -0.07 8.30
CA LEU A 25 -1.63 0.40 8.17
C LEU A 25 -2.62 -0.61 8.75
N HIS A 26 -2.44 -1.89 8.45
CA HIS A 26 -3.28 -2.95 9.00
C HIS A 26 -3.16 -3.05 10.53
N ALA A 27 -1.93 -2.99 11.07
CA ALA A 27 -1.69 -3.06 12.51
C ALA A 27 -2.36 -1.90 13.25
N VAL A 28 -2.13 -0.67 12.81
CA VAL A 28 -2.78 0.53 13.40
C VAL A 28 -4.30 0.42 13.30
N GLY A 29 -4.82 -0.06 12.17
CA GLY A 29 -6.26 -0.23 12.01
C GLY A 29 -6.87 -1.29 12.96
N ALA A 30 -6.14 -2.37 13.22
CA ALA A 30 -6.53 -3.40 14.18
C ALA A 30 -6.48 -2.87 15.63
N ASP A 31 -5.48 -2.06 15.97
CA ASP A 31 -5.38 -1.43 17.30
C ASP A 31 -6.58 -0.52 17.57
N VAL A 32 -6.97 0.32 16.59
CA VAL A 32 -8.18 1.16 16.69
C VAL A 32 -9.43 0.30 16.90
N ALA A 33 -9.59 -0.80 16.15
CA ALA A 33 -10.73 -1.71 16.32
C ALA A 33 -10.78 -2.31 17.74
N SER A 34 -9.63 -2.68 18.28
CA SER A 34 -9.49 -3.23 19.63
C SER A 34 -9.85 -2.20 20.70
N GLU A 35 -9.36 -0.96 20.58
CA GLU A 35 -9.69 0.13 21.50
C GLU A 35 -11.18 0.44 21.49
N GLN A 36 -11.79 0.54 20.31
CA GLN A 36 -13.23 0.79 20.20
C GLN A 36 -14.07 -0.38 20.75
N ALA A 37 -13.59 -1.63 20.64
CA ALA A 37 -14.24 -2.78 21.25
C ALA A 37 -14.30 -2.66 22.78
N ALA A 38 -13.20 -2.25 23.41
CA ALA A 38 -13.14 -2.03 24.85
C ALA A 38 -14.10 -0.91 25.31
N LEU A 39 -14.36 0.07 24.44
CA LEU A 39 -15.25 1.21 24.69
C LEU A 39 -16.70 0.98 24.21
N SER A 40 -17.03 -0.21 23.70
CA SER A 40 -18.32 -0.50 23.06
C SER A 40 -19.54 -0.20 23.96
N ALA A 41 -19.43 -0.36 25.29
CA ALA A 41 -20.51 -0.02 26.22
C ALA A 41 -20.84 1.49 26.26
N GLY A 42 -19.92 2.35 25.86
CA GLY A 42 -20.11 3.80 25.73
C GLY A 42 -20.75 4.23 24.41
N TRP A 43 -20.95 3.30 23.46
CA TRP A 43 -21.63 3.58 22.20
C TRP A 43 -23.15 3.66 22.43
N GLN A 44 -23.57 4.80 22.96
CA GLN A 44 -24.97 5.14 23.25
C GLN A 44 -25.26 6.50 22.62
N GLY A 45 -26.40 6.65 21.92
CA GLY A 45 -26.86 7.93 21.38
C GLY A 45 -27.46 7.86 19.97
N ASP A 46 -28.19 8.92 19.60
CA ASP A 46 -28.93 9.06 18.33
C ASP A 46 -28.04 9.35 17.11
N THR A 47 -26.72 9.18 17.22
CA THR A 47 -25.76 9.43 16.12
C THR A 47 -25.92 8.47 14.93
N GLY A 48 -26.80 7.47 15.06
CA GLY A 48 -27.28 6.65 13.95
C GLY A 48 -26.43 5.42 13.61
N MET A 49 -25.30 5.21 14.30
CA MET A 49 -24.41 4.06 14.08
C MET A 49 -24.18 3.31 15.39
N SER A 50 -24.58 2.04 15.43
CA SER A 50 -24.24 1.14 16.54
C SER A 50 -22.78 0.68 16.44
N TYR A 51 -22.21 0.25 17.56
CA TYR A 51 -20.86 -0.33 17.58
C TYR A 51 -20.71 -1.49 16.58
N GLN A 52 -21.72 -2.36 16.48
CA GLN A 52 -21.70 -3.51 15.57
C GLN A 52 -21.70 -3.07 14.11
N ALA A 53 -22.48 -2.05 13.76
CA ALA A 53 -22.51 -1.49 12.41
C ALA A 53 -21.17 -0.84 12.06
N TRP A 54 -20.60 -0.07 13.00
CA TRP A 54 -19.28 0.52 12.84
C TRP A 54 -18.19 -0.53 12.68
N GLN A 55 -18.17 -1.57 13.52
CA GLN A 55 -17.15 -2.62 13.47
C GLN A 55 -17.15 -3.34 12.11
N ALA A 56 -18.35 -3.67 11.60
CA ALA A 56 -18.48 -4.28 10.28
C ALA A 56 -17.97 -3.36 9.16
N GLN A 57 -18.34 -2.08 9.21
CA GLN A 57 -17.89 -1.08 8.24
C GLN A 57 -16.38 -0.85 8.32
N TRP A 58 -15.82 -0.72 9.53
CA TRP A 58 -14.39 -0.52 9.78
C TRP A 58 -13.56 -1.65 9.20
N ASN A 59 -13.94 -2.90 9.50
CA ASN A 59 -13.23 -4.07 8.99
C ASN A 59 -13.21 -4.09 7.46
N ALA A 60 -14.37 -3.87 6.83
CA ALA A 60 -14.48 -3.83 5.38
C ALA A 60 -13.62 -2.70 4.76
N SER A 61 -13.66 -1.50 5.33
CA SER A 61 -12.88 -0.36 4.85
C SER A 61 -11.37 -0.53 5.07
N LEU A 62 -10.96 -1.13 6.19
CA LEU A 62 -9.55 -1.42 6.47
C LEU A 62 -8.99 -2.47 5.51
N GLU A 63 -9.75 -3.53 5.23
CA GLU A 63 -9.40 -4.52 4.21
C GLU A 63 -9.25 -3.89 2.83
N GLU A 64 -10.21 -3.04 2.43
CA GLU A 64 -10.15 -2.31 1.15
C GLU A 64 -8.94 -1.39 1.07
N LEU A 65 -8.66 -0.63 2.12
CA LEU A 65 -7.49 0.27 2.20
C LEU A 65 -6.19 -0.51 2.02
N VAL A 66 -6.00 -1.60 2.76
CA VAL A 66 -4.79 -2.43 2.67
C VAL A 66 -4.67 -3.05 1.29
N ARG A 67 -5.78 -3.51 0.71
CA ARG A 67 -5.80 -4.08 -0.64
C ARG A 67 -5.43 -3.04 -1.70
N ALA A 68 -5.99 -1.83 -1.63
CA ALA A 68 -5.69 -0.73 -2.54
C ALA A 68 -4.20 -0.34 -2.44
N TYR A 69 -3.67 -0.24 -1.22
CA TYR A 69 -2.27 0.07 -0.99
C TYR A 69 -1.33 -1.00 -1.59
N ARG A 70 -1.64 -2.29 -1.39
CA ARG A 70 -0.88 -3.40 -2.00
C ARG A 70 -0.94 -3.37 -3.52
N ALA A 71 -2.09 -3.04 -4.11
CA ALA A 71 -2.23 -2.89 -5.55
C ALA A 71 -1.36 -1.76 -6.11
N MET A 72 -1.27 -0.63 -5.40
CA MET A 72 -0.35 0.46 -5.75
C MET A 72 1.12 0.02 -5.69
N SER A 73 1.53 -0.65 -4.61
CA SER A 73 2.89 -1.18 -4.45
C SER A 73 3.26 -2.14 -5.59
N SER A 74 2.37 -3.07 -5.90
CA SER A 74 2.56 -4.04 -6.98
C SER A 74 2.65 -3.37 -8.35
N THR A 75 1.83 -2.34 -8.60
CA THR A 75 1.90 -1.55 -9.85
C THR A 75 3.23 -0.82 -9.98
N HIS A 76 3.71 -0.21 -8.88
CA HIS A 76 5.00 0.48 -8.84
C HIS A 76 6.17 -0.47 -9.10
N GLU A 77 6.16 -1.66 -8.49
CA GLU A 77 7.16 -2.70 -8.71
C GLU A 77 7.16 -3.19 -10.17
N MET A 78 5.99 -3.55 -10.70
CA MET A 78 5.86 -4.03 -12.09
C MET A 78 6.30 -2.98 -13.11
N ASN A 79 5.96 -1.71 -12.88
CA ASN A 79 6.39 -0.61 -13.73
C ASN A 79 7.92 -0.47 -13.72
N THR A 80 8.53 -0.52 -12.53
CA THR A 80 9.97 -0.44 -12.34
C THR A 80 10.69 -1.57 -13.07
N MET A 81 10.23 -2.82 -12.92
CA MET A 81 10.79 -3.97 -13.64
C MET A 81 10.64 -3.83 -15.16
N SER A 82 9.48 -3.38 -15.63
CA SER A 82 9.21 -3.20 -17.06
C SER A 82 10.11 -2.13 -17.68
N MET A 83 10.35 -1.03 -16.97
CA MET A 83 11.26 0.03 -17.41
C MET A 83 12.72 -0.46 -17.42
N SER A 84 13.17 -1.13 -16.36
CA SER A 84 14.53 -1.69 -16.28
C SER A 84 14.81 -2.67 -17.43
N ALA A 85 13.85 -3.56 -17.73
CA ALA A 85 13.96 -4.51 -18.83
C ALA A 85 14.04 -3.80 -20.21
N ARG A 86 13.24 -2.75 -20.42
CA ARG A 86 13.28 -1.95 -21.65
C ARG A 86 14.63 -1.26 -21.81
N ASP A 87 15.16 -0.65 -20.76
CA ASP A 87 16.45 0.04 -20.81
C ASP A 87 17.61 -0.93 -21.09
N ALA A 88 17.61 -2.11 -20.46
CA ALA A 88 18.58 -3.16 -20.75
C ALA A 88 18.52 -3.59 -22.22
N ALA A 89 17.32 -3.76 -22.77
CA ALA A 89 17.13 -4.12 -24.18
C ALA A 89 17.56 -2.99 -25.15
N GLN A 90 17.38 -1.72 -24.79
CA GLN A 90 17.88 -0.61 -25.61
C GLN A 90 19.41 -0.51 -25.55
N GLY A 91 20.02 -0.70 -24.39
CA GLY A 91 21.48 -0.74 -24.25
C GLY A 91 22.12 -1.85 -25.09
N ALA A 92 21.51 -3.05 -25.09
CA ALA A 92 21.99 -4.18 -25.86
C ALA A 92 22.02 -3.94 -27.38
N LYS A 93 21.12 -3.10 -27.93
CA LYS A 93 21.12 -2.76 -29.37
C LYS A 93 22.38 -2.03 -29.83
N TRP A 94 23.03 -1.29 -28.93
CA TRP A 94 24.22 -0.50 -29.24
C TRP A 94 25.52 -1.15 -28.76
N GLY A 95 25.46 -2.18 -27.91
CA GLY A 95 26.62 -2.93 -27.42
C GLY A 95 27.04 -4.13 -28.27
N ALA A 96 26.31 -4.44 -29.35
CA ALA A 96 26.60 -5.55 -30.27
C ALA A 96 27.32 -5.10 -31.57
N ALA A 97 28.04 -3.97 -31.53
CA ALA A 97 28.85 -3.45 -32.63
C ALA A 97 30.34 -3.47 -32.26
#